data_AF-A0A7Y7Z0V3-F1
#
_entry.id   AF-A0A7Y7Z0V3-F1
#
_cell.length_a   1.000
_cell.length_b   1.000
_cell.length_c   1.000
_cell.angle_alpha   90.00
_cell.angle_beta   90.00
_cell.angle_gamma   90.00
#
_symmetry.space_group_name_H-M   'P 1'
#
loop_
_entity.id
_entity.type
_entity.pdbx_description
1 polymer ?
#
loop_
_entity_poly.entity_id
_entity_poly.type
_entity_poly.pdbx_seq_one_letter_code
_entity_poly.pdbx_strand_id
1 'polypeptide(L)'
;MSKIKFKSDDEYLAHFEWLLDSLRHIASEYGYSQSGLTFKDYSGKTVISLDCYNVKLDSMVNWDVVKDVGIAVRRFNDKEVLLYRGETVITHKQIKYLKEMDAHRV
;
A
#
# COMPACT_ATOMS: atom_id res chain seq x y z
N MET A 1 17.99 1.81 -11.99
CA MET A 1 18.40 1.56 -10.59
C MET A 1 18.24 0.06 -10.35
N SER A 2 19.16 -0.56 -9.60
CA SER A 2 19.11 -1.99 -9.31
C SER A 2 18.26 -2.22 -8.08
N LYS A 3 17.33 -3.16 -8.15
CA LYS A 3 16.55 -3.60 -6.99
C LYS A 3 17.48 -4.00 -5.86
N ILE A 4 17.27 -3.47 -4.65
CA ILE A 4 18.02 -3.95 -3.49
C ILE A 4 17.68 -5.43 -3.33
N LYS A 5 18.71 -6.26 -3.24
CA LYS A 5 18.56 -7.69 -2.94
C LYS A 5 18.73 -7.86 -1.45
N PHE A 6 17.64 -8.13 -0.76
CA PHE A 6 17.66 -8.47 0.66
C PHE A 6 18.35 -9.83 0.85
N LYS A 7 19.21 -9.94 1.86
CA LYS A 7 19.95 -11.16 2.18
C LYS A 7 19.22 -12.04 3.20
N SER A 8 18.21 -11.50 3.86
CA SER A 8 17.34 -12.20 4.81
C SER A 8 15.96 -11.54 4.89
N ASP A 9 15.00 -12.27 5.46
CA ASP A 9 13.67 -11.75 5.77
C ASP A 9 13.73 -10.60 6.80
N ASP A 10 14.67 -10.63 7.74
CA ASP A 10 14.85 -9.55 8.72
C ASP A 10 15.28 -8.24 8.06
N GLU A 11 16.18 -8.30 7.07
CA GLU A 11 16.61 -7.11 6.32
C GLU A 11 15.45 -6.54 5.49
N TYR A 12 14.65 -7.43 4.90
CA TYR A 12 13.42 -7.07 4.20
C TYR A 12 12.43 -6.37 5.14
N LEU A 13 12.12 -6.98 6.28
CA LEU A 13 11.17 -6.43 7.25
C LEU A 13 11.66 -5.09 7.82
N ALA A 14 12.94 -4.95 8.10
CA ALA A 14 13.53 -3.69 8.56
C ALA A 14 13.45 -2.58 7.50
N HIS A 15 13.71 -2.89 6.23
CA HIS A 15 13.57 -1.92 5.14
C HIS A 15 12.13 -1.41 5.01
N PHE A 16 11.15 -2.31 5.13
CA PHE A 16 9.73 -1.99 4.97
C PHE A 16 9.00 -1.63 6.26
N GLU A 17 9.67 -1.58 7.41
CA GLU A 17 9.04 -1.41 8.73
C GLU A 17 8.10 -0.20 8.77
N TRP A 18 8.58 0.97 8.34
CA TRP A 18 7.79 2.20 8.31
C TRP A 18 6.56 2.10 7.39
N LEU A 19 6.71 1.47 6.23
CA LEU A 19 5.60 1.27 5.30
C LEU A 19 4.59 0.28 5.89
N LEU A 20 5.06 -0.81 6.49
CA LEU A 20 4.21 -1.81 7.14
C LEU A 20 3.41 -1.19 8.29
N ASP A 21 4.02 -0.35 9.12
CA ASP A 21 3.31 0.36 10.18
C ASP A 21 2.25 1.32 9.63
N SER A 22 2.57 2.03 8.55
CA SER A 22 1.58 2.88 7.87
C SER A 22 0.42 2.05 7.30
N LEU A 23 0.71 0.90 6.68
CA LEU A 23 -0.32 0.00 6.15
C LEU A 23 -1.18 -0.61 7.27
N ARG A 24 -0.59 -0.94 8.43
CA ARG A 24 -1.32 -1.42 9.61
C ARG A 24 -2.28 -0.37 10.13
N HIS A 25 -1.83 0.88 10.23
CA HIS A 25 -2.67 1.98 10.68
C HIS A 25 -3.87 2.18 9.74
N ILE A 26 -3.62 2.28 8.44
CA ILE A 26 -4.67 2.40 7.42
C ILE A 26 -5.61 1.19 7.50
N ALA A 27 -5.08 -0.03 7.52
CA ALA A 27 -5.90 -1.24 7.61
C ALA A 27 -6.84 -1.21 8.82
N SER A 28 -6.36 -0.75 9.97
CA SER A 28 -7.16 -0.58 11.19
C SER A 28 -8.30 0.44 11.01
N GLU A 29 -8.04 1.58 10.38
CA GLU A 29 -9.06 2.61 10.10
C GLU A 29 -10.20 2.09 9.21
N TYR A 30 -9.89 1.19 8.28
CA TYR A 30 -10.87 0.58 7.37
C TYR A 30 -11.43 -0.77 7.86
N GLY A 31 -11.09 -1.18 9.10
CA GLY A 31 -11.61 -2.42 9.70
C GLY A 31 -11.03 -3.72 9.13
N TYR A 32 -9.85 -3.66 8.52
CA TYR A 32 -9.14 -4.83 8.00
C TYR A 32 -8.27 -5.46 9.08
N SER A 33 -8.23 -6.80 9.08
CA SER A 33 -7.42 -7.59 10.01
C SER A 33 -6.05 -7.92 9.41
N GLN A 34 -4.98 -7.84 10.20
CA GLN A 34 -3.64 -8.19 9.74
C GLN A 34 -3.36 -9.70 9.88
N SER A 35 -2.69 -10.27 8.88
CA SER A 35 -2.13 -11.62 8.91
C SER A 35 -0.77 -11.61 8.18
N GLY A 36 0.32 -11.56 8.94
CA GLY A 36 1.68 -11.39 8.39
C GLY A 36 1.83 -10.07 7.62
N LEU A 37 2.16 -10.17 6.33
CA LEU A 37 2.29 -9.05 5.38
C LEU A 37 1.01 -8.79 4.56
N THR A 38 -0.09 -9.40 4.96
CA THR A 38 -1.39 -9.28 4.30
C THR A 38 -2.43 -8.72 5.25
N PHE A 39 -3.43 -8.02 4.69
CA PHE A 39 -4.55 -7.43 5.42
C PHE A 39 -5.84 -7.89 4.76
N LYS A 40 -6.80 -8.36 5.57
CA LYS A 40 -8.00 -9.05 5.12
C LYS A 40 -9.26 -8.34 5.58
N ASP A 41 -10.29 -8.36 4.74
CA ASP A 41 -11.62 -7.92 5.14
C ASP A 41 -12.30 -8.92 6.09
N TYR A 42 -13.53 -8.60 6.51
CA TYR A 42 -14.33 -9.45 7.40
C TYR A 42 -14.67 -10.82 6.80
N SER A 43 -14.62 -10.97 5.47
CA SER A 43 -14.84 -12.25 4.78
C SER A 43 -13.58 -13.12 4.72
N GLY A 44 -12.44 -12.59 5.18
CA GLY A 44 -11.14 -13.24 5.10
C GLY A 44 -10.44 -13.06 3.76
N LYS A 45 -10.99 -12.25 2.84
CA LYS A 45 -10.38 -11.94 1.55
C LYS A 45 -9.24 -10.95 1.75
N THR A 46 -8.08 -11.20 1.12
CA THR A 46 -6.95 -10.26 1.13
C THR A 46 -7.31 -9.00 0.35
N VAL A 47 -7.21 -7.85 1.02
CA VAL A 47 -7.49 -6.52 0.46
C VAL A 47 -6.20 -5.75 0.21
N ILE A 48 -5.20 -5.89 1.09
CA ILE A 48 -3.89 -5.25 0.97
C ILE A 48 -2.83 -6.33 1.17
N SER A 49 -1.78 -6.35 0.36
CA SER A 49 -0.58 -7.14 0.64
C SER A 49 0.68 -6.41 0.23
N LEU A 50 1.76 -6.69 0.95
CA LEU A 50 3.11 -6.30 0.56
C LEU A 50 3.85 -7.56 0.08
N ASP A 51 4.31 -7.53 -1.17
CA ASP A 51 5.01 -8.62 -1.83
C ASP A 51 6.27 -8.08 -2.52
N CYS A 52 7.42 -8.31 -1.89
CA CYS A 52 8.68 -7.64 -2.21
C CYS A 52 8.50 -6.12 -2.24
N TYR A 53 8.61 -5.50 -3.42
CA TYR A 53 8.44 -4.06 -3.66
C TYR A 53 7.03 -3.69 -4.13
N ASN A 54 6.09 -4.63 -4.15
CA ASN A 54 4.76 -4.39 -4.67
C ASN A 54 3.76 -4.33 -3.53
N VAL A 55 3.14 -3.17 -3.34
CA VAL A 55 1.92 -3.04 -2.55
C VAL A 55 0.75 -3.35 -3.47
N LYS A 56 0.01 -4.41 -3.17
CA LYS A 56 -1.11 -4.88 -3.99
C LYS A 56 -2.42 -4.64 -3.25
N LEU A 57 -3.35 -3.99 -3.94
CA LEU A 57 -4.72 -3.79 -3.49
C LEU A 57 -5.68 -4.64 -4.29
N ASP A 58 -6.71 -5.17 -3.63
CA ASP A 58 -7.83 -5.81 -4.34
C ASP A 58 -8.49 -4.85 -5.33
N SER A 59 -8.91 -5.37 -6.47
CA SER A 59 -9.51 -4.57 -7.55
C SER A 59 -10.81 -3.86 -7.14
N MET A 60 -11.51 -4.36 -6.12
CA MET A 60 -12.78 -3.81 -5.63
C MET A 60 -12.61 -2.91 -4.42
N VAL A 61 -11.39 -2.67 -3.93
CA VAL A 61 -11.18 -1.80 -2.77
C VAL A 61 -11.62 -0.36 -3.10
N ASN A 62 -12.19 0.32 -2.10
CA ASN A 62 -12.61 1.72 -2.21
C ASN A 62 -11.40 2.62 -2.56
N TRP A 63 -11.63 3.62 -3.39
CA TRP A 63 -10.67 4.65 -3.77
C TRP A 63 -10.08 5.44 -2.60
N ASP A 64 -10.80 5.56 -1.48
CA ASP A 64 -10.25 6.17 -0.26
C ASP A 64 -9.06 5.37 0.28
N VAL A 65 -9.18 4.04 0.33
CA VAL A 65 -8.06 3.15 0.70
C VAL A 65 -6.92 3.27 -0.31
N VAL A 66 -7.23 3.29 -1.61
CA VAL A 66 -6.22 3.44 -2.67
C VAL A 66 -5.43 4.73 -2.50
N LYS A 67 -6.11 5.82 -2.15
CA LYS A 67 -5.53 7.14 -1.90
C LYS A 67 -4.62 7.11 -0.67
N ASP A 68 -5.10 6.59 0.46
CA ASP A 68 -4.33 6.60 1.72
C ASP A 68 -3.10 5.70 1.62
N VAL A 69 -3.25 4.50 1.04
CA VAL A 69 -2.13 3.60 0.74
C VAL A 69 -1.17 4.24 -0.26
N GLY A 70 -1.67 4.90 -1.30
CA GLY A 70 -0.86 5.64 -2.26
C GLY A 70 -0.05 6.77 -1.63
N ILE A 71 -0.61 7.46 -0.64
CA ILE A 71 0.11 8.48 0.13
C ILE A 71 1.21 7.84 0.99
N ALA A 72 0.93 6.72 1.65
CA ALA A 72 1.92 5.98 2.43
C ALA A 72 3.09 5.50 1.56
N VAL A 73 2.81 4.85 0.42
CA VAL A 73 3.83 4.40 -0.55
C VAL A 73 4.71 5.56 -1.02
N ARG A 74 4.12 6.74 -1.27
CA ARG A 74 4.90 7.91 -1.67
C ARG A 74 5.78 8.46 -0.56
N ARG A 75 5.29 8.47 0.68
CA ARG A 75 6.04 8.96 1.84
C ARG A 75 7.23 8.05 2.17
N PHE A 76 7.11 6.76 1.87
CA PHE A 76 8.23 5.82 1.95
C PHE A 76 9.41 6.20 1.03
N ASN A 77 9.14 6.98 -0.04
CA ASN A 77 10.14 7.60 -0.91
C ASN A 77 11.13 6.63 -1.59
N ASP A 78 10.70 5.38 -1.78
CA ASP A 78 11.42 4.37 -2.56
C ASP A 78 10.76 4.22 -3.94
N LYS A 79 11.53 4.56 -5.00
CA LYS A 79 11.04 4.54 -6.39
C LYS A 79 10.81 3.12 -6.93
N GLU A 80 11.35 2.11 -6.27
CA GLU A 80 11.15 0.72 -6.67
C GLU A 80 9.83 0.16 -6.16
N VAL A 81 9.23 0.81 -5.16
CA VAL A 81 7.93 0.42 -4.63
C VAL A 81 6.82 0.82 -5.59
N LEU A 82 6.02 -0.15 -5.98
CA LEU A 82 4.90 0.02 -6.89
C LEU A 82 3.59 -0.28 -6.16
N LEU A 83 2.58 0.55 -6.42
CA LEU A 83 1.21 0.34 -5.96
C LEU A 83 0.38 -0.27 -7.09
N TYR A 84 -0.29 -1.39 -6.84
CA TYR A 84 -1.22 -2.03 -7.74
C TYR A 84 -2.64 -2.00 -7.18
N ARG A 85 -3.63 -1.89 -8.07
CA ARG A 85 -5.04 -2.18 -7.78
C ARG A 85 -5.51 -3.21 -8.80
N GLY A 86 -5.75 -4.44 -8.33
CA GLY A 86 -5.83 -5.60 -9.22
C GLY A 86 -4.53 -5.74 -10.02
N GLU A 87 -4.64 -5.75 -11.34
CA GLU A 87 -3.49 -5.86 -12.27
C GLU A 87 -2.94 -4.51 -12.73
N THR A 88 -3.56 -3.40 -12.31
CA THR A 88 -3.20 -2.06 -12.79
C THR A 88 -2.25 -1.35 -11.83
N VAL A 89 -1.14 -0.82 -12.35
CA VAL A 89 -0.25 0.05 -11.58
C VAL A 89 -0.90 1.42 -11.37
N ILE A 90 -1.01 1.84 -10.12
CA ILE A 90 -1.45 3.17 -9.74
C ILE A 90 -0.25 4.11 -9.75
N THR A 91 -0.25 5.03 -10.71
CA THR A 91 0.84 5.98 -10.91
C THR A 91 0.84 7.09 -9.87
N HIS A 92 1.99 7.77 -9.75
CA HIS A 92 2.06 9.00 -8.99
C HIS A 92 1.00 10.00 -9.48
N LYS A 93 0.89 10.30 -10.78
CA LYS A 93 -0.11 11.28 -11.25
C LYS A 93 -1.54 10.98 -10.75
N GLN A 94 -1.95 9.72 -10.74
CA GLN A 94 -3.25 9.29 -10.22
C GLN A 94 -3.41 9.53 -8.72
N ILE A 95 -2.40 9.21 -7.88
CA ILE A 95 -2.47 9.49 -6.44
C ILE A 95 -2.56 11.01 -6.16
N LYS A 96 -1.85 11.83 -6.96
CA LYS A 96 -1.91 13.30 -6.81
C LYS A 96 -3.31 13.80 -7.11
N TYR A 97 -3.89 13.31 -8.21
CA TYR A 97 -5.25 13.64 -8.62
C TYR A 97 -6.29 13.27 -7.55
N LEU A 98 -6.21 12.04 -6.99
CA LEU A 98 -7.11 11.61 -5.91
C LEU A 98 -7.05 12.55 -4.69
N LYS A 99 -5.85 12.97 -4.29
CA LYS A 99 -5.66 13.91 -3.17
C LYS A 99 -6.26 15.30 -3.47
N GLU A 100 -6.15 15.78 -4.70
CA GLU A 100 -6.66 17.08 -5.12
C GLU A 100 -8.19 17.10 -5.20
N MET A 101 -8.81 15.99 -5.63
CA MET A 101 -10.28 15.88 -5.70
C MET A 101 -10.95 16.06 -4.34
N ASP A 102 -10.38 15.50 -3.26
CA ASP A 102 -10.93 15.67 -1.91
C ASP A 102 -10.79 17.11 -1.40
N ALA A 103 -9.71 17.80 -1.77
CA ALA A 103 -9.51 19.20 -1.42
C ALA A 103 -10.51 20.14 -2.11
N HIS A 104 -11.25 19.67 -3.12
CA HIS A 104 -12.26 20.43 -3.87
C HIS A 104 -13.70 19.97 -3.59
N ARG A 105 -13.89 19.00 -2.69
CA ARG A 105 -15.20 18.52 -2.21
C ARG A 105 -15.68 19.23 -0.95
N VAL A 106 -15.07 20.37 -0.60
CA VAL A 106 -15.41 21.21 0.56
C VAL A 106 -16.44 22.26 0.16
#